data_AF-A0A3A8Q6S1-F1
#
_entry.id   AF-A0A3A8Q6S1-F1
#
_cell.length_a   1.000
_cell.length_b   1.000
_cell.length_c   1.000
_cell.angle_alpha   90.00
_cell.angle_beta   90.00
_cell.angle_gamma   90.00
#
_symmetry.space_group_name_H-M   'P 1'
#
loop_
_entity.id
_entity.type
_entity.pdbx_description
1 polymer ?
#
loop_
_entity_poly.entity_id
_entity_poly.type
_entity_poly.pdbx_seq_one_letter_code
_entity_poly.pdbx_strand_id
1 'polypeptide(L)'
;MHDAQELESYIRRKFAEHVGLGEGELFSEDLTLAELISCSQRMTNSVDLMEAFARTSNGLRKDYGLRVRLPALSLDTPVSKVLAVFMNEVLNPERKSA
;
A
#
# COMPACT_ATOMS: atom_id res chain seq x y z
N MET A 1 -6.39 0.14 -20.49
CA MET A 1 -5.18 -0.07 -19.67
C MET A 1 -4.98 1.23 -18.91
N HIS A 2 -5.02 1.19 -17.58
CA HIS A 2 -4.71 2.38 -16.78
C HIS A 2 -3.21 2.68 -16.86
N ASP A 3 -2.86 3.96 -16.84
CA ASP A 3 -1.47 4.36 -16.88
C ASP A 3 -0.76 3.94 -15.57
N ALA A 4 0.45 3.38 -15.68
CA ALA A 4 1.17 2.84 -14.53
C ALA A 4 1.56 3.94 -13.53
N GLN A 5 1.91 5.13 -14.03
CA GLN A 5 2.26 6.27 -13.20
C GLN A 5 1.04 6.85 -12.48
N GLU A 6 -0.13 6.84 -13.14
CA GLU A 6 -1.41 7.21 -12.51
C GLU A 6 -1.76 6.27 -11.35
N LEU A 7 -1.68 4.95 -11.57
CA LEU A 7 -1.98 3.95 -10.54
C LEU A 7 -1.00 4.04 -9.36
N GLU A 8 0.30 4.18 -9.63
CA GLU A 8 1.30 4.34 -8.58
C GLU A 8 1.02 5.59 -7.75
N SER A 9 0.77 6.73 -8.40
CA SER A 9 0.44 7.99 -7.72
C SER A 9 -0.83 7.86 -6.87
N TYR A 10 -1.84 7.16 -7.38
CA TYR A 10 -3.06 6.88 -6.62
C TYR A 10 -2.77 6.04 -5.37
N ILE A 11 -2.02 4.94 -5.51
CA ILE A 11 -1.69 4.03 -4.39
C ILE A 11 -0.90 4.79 -3.33
N ARG A 12 0.13 5.54 -3.74
CA ARG A 12 0.99 6.30 -2.82
C ARG A 12 0.17 7.31 -2.02
N ARG A 13 -0.64 8.12 -2.69
CA ARG A 13 -1.52 9.10 -2.05
C ARG A 13 -2.52 8.44 -1.09
N LYS A 14 -3.23 7.38 -1.52
CA LYS A 14 -4.24 6.74 -0.67
C LYS A 14 -3.63 6.05 0.52
N PHE A 15 -2.50 5.37 0.34
CA PHE A 15 -1.81 4.73 1.44
C PHE A 15 -1.31 5.77 2.44
N ALA A 16 -0.67 6.85 1.97
CA ALA A 16 -0.27 8.00 2.79
C ALA A 16 -1.43 8.60 3.60
N GLU A 17 -2.59 8.84 2.96
CA GLU A 17 -3.81 9.31 3.63
C GLU A 17 -4.27 8.37 4.76
N HIS A 18 -4.21 7.05 4.54
CA HIS A 18 -4.65 6.06 5.51
C HIS A 18 -3.67 5.88 6.67
N VAL A 19 -2.36 5.95 6.41
CA VAL A 19 -1.33 5.90 7.46
C VAL A 19 -1.08 7.25 8.11
N GLY A 20 -1.65 8.34 7.59
CA GLY A 20 -1.54 9.66 8.21
C GLY A 20 -0.14 10.27 8.16
N LEU A 21 0.63 9.94 7.13
CA LEU A 21 1.96 10.51 6.87
C LEU A 21 1.97 11.19 5.50
N GLY A 22 2.88 12.14 5.29
CA GLY A 22 3.11 12.69 3.95
C GLY A 22 3.75 11.66 3.01
N GLU A 23 3.49 11.76 1.70
CA GLU A 23 4.11 10.87 0.71
C GLU A 23 5.66 10.97 0.73
N GLY A 24 6.20 12.16 1.00
CA GLY A 24 7.63 12.35 1.15
C GLY A 24 8.19 11.56 2.34
N GLU A 25 7.57 11.66 3.51
CA GLU A 25 8.02 10.95 4.72
C GLU A 25 7.90 9.44 4.55
N LEU A 26 6.79 8.98 3.97
CA LEU A 26 6.47 7.56 3.82
C LEU A 26 7.39 6.83 2.82
N PHE A 27 7.80 7.50 1.74
CA PHE A 27 8.51 6.86 0.62
C PHE A 27 9.97 7.32 0.46
N SER A 28 10.45 8.35 1.16
CA SER A 28 11.84 8.82 1.01
C SER A 28 12.83 8.06 1.89
N GLU A 29 12.41 7.61 3.07
CA GLU A 29 13.29 6.90 4.02
C GLU A 29 13.18 5.36 3.90
N ASP A 30 12.32 4.87 3.00
CA ASP A 30 11.97 3.46 2.80
C ASP A 30 11.77 2.69 4.13
N LEU A 31 10.96 3.28 5.00
CA LEU A 31 10.65 2.73 6.33
C LEU A 31 10.14 1.30 6.24
N THR A 32 10.47 0.49 7.23
CA THR A 32 9.77 -0.78 7.46
C THR A 32 8.36 -0.54 7.96
N LEU A 33 7.50 -1.56 7.84
CA LEU A 33 6.13 -1.50 8.36
C LEU A 33 6.11 -1.32 9.90
N ALA A 34 7.09 -1.86 10.62
CA ALA A 34 7.26 -1.63 12.05
C ALA A 34 7.57 -0.16 12.38
N GLU A 35 8.51 0.43 11.64
CA GLU A 35 8.88 1.85 11.81
C GLU A 35 7.73 2.76 11.44
N LEU A 36 6.98 2.44 10.38
CA LEU A 36 5.77 3.16 9.98
C LEU A 36 4.73 3.19 11.11
N ILE A 37 4.47 2.05 11.75
CA ILE A 37 3.54 2.00 12.90
C ILE A 37 4.05 2.89 14.03
N SER A 38 5.37 2.91 14.24
CA SER A 38 5.98 3.67 15.33
C SER A 38 5.97 5.19 15.10
N CYS A 39 6.06 5.64 13.84
CA CYS A 39 6.12 7.07 13.50
C CYS A 39 4.77 7.68 13.13
N SER A 40 3.78 6.86 12.75
CA SER A 40 2.45 7.33 12.37
C SER A 40 1.60 7.69 13.60
N GLN A 41 0.94 8.85 13.54
CA GLN A 41 -0.06 9.25 14.55
C GLN A 41 -1.42 8.54 14.38
N ARG A 42 -1.61 7.79 13.28
CA ARG A 42 -2.84 7.07 12.97
C ARG A 42 -2.71 5.55 13.13
N MET A 43 -1.53 5.07 13.50
CA MET A 43 -1.23 3.65 13.66
C MET A 43 -0.80 3.41 15.08
N THR A 44 -1.41 2.44 15.74
CA THR A 44 -1.04 2.00 17.10
C THR A 44 -0.47 0.59 17.06
N ASN A 45 -0.86 -0.21 16.07
CA ASN A 45 -0.44 -1.61 15.94
C ASN A 45 -0.56 -2.10 14.48
N SER A 46 -0.25 -3.38 14.27
CA SER A 46 -0.31 -4.03 12.96
C SER A 46 -1.72 -4.23 12.39
N VAL A 47 -2.76 -4.16 13.22
CA VAL A 47 -4.16 -4.24 12.77
C VAL A 47 -4.53 -2.96 12.03
N ASP A 48 -4.16 -1.79 12.56
CA ASP A 48 -4.39 -0.50 11.89
C ASP A 48 -3.71 -0.47 10.52
N LEU A 49 -2.50 -1.03 10.43
CA LEU A 49 -1.77 -1.17 9.18
C LEU A 49 -2.51 -2.09 8.18
N MET A 50 -3.03 -3.22 8.66
CA MET A 50 -3.84 -4.13 7.84
C MET A 50 -5.09 -3.43 7.32
N GLU A 51 -5.75 -2.62 8.14
CA GLU A 51 -6.90 -1.81 7.73
C GLU A 51 -6.53 -0.77 6.67
N ALA A 52 -5.38 -0.11 6.82
CA ALA A 52 -4.88 0.83 5.81
C ALA A 52 -4.67 0.13 4.45
N PHE A 53 -4.06 -1.06 4.45
CA PHE A 53 -3.91 -1.86 3.23
C PHE A 53 -5.24 -2.29 2.61
N ALA A 54 -6.19 -2.72 3.44
CA ALA A 54 -7.53 -3.09 3.00
C ALA A 54 -8.26 -1.89 2.39
N ARG A 55 -8.14 -0.70 2.99
CA ARG A 55 -8.74 0.54 2.49
C ARG A 55 -8.14 0.96 1.15
N THR A 56 -6.81 0.91 0.99
CA THR A 56 -6.16 1.19 -0.30
C THR A 56 -6.62 0.21 -1.37
N SER A 57 -6.67 -1.09 -1.06
CA SER A 57 -7.13 -2.14 -1.98
C SER A 57 -8.60 -1.99 -2.37
N ASN A 58 -9.45 -1.59 -1.42
CA ASN A 58 -10.85 -1.30 -1.68
C ASN A 58 -11.04 -0.04 -2.52
N GLY A 59 -10.18 0.98 -2.34
CA GLY A 59 -10.14 2.16 -3.21
C GLY A 59 -9.85 1.79 -4.66
N LEU A 60 -8.81 0.98 -4.90
CA LEU A 60 -8.49 0.46 -6.23
C LEU A 60 -9.65 -0.32 -6.86
N ARG A 61 -10.35 -1.14 -6.07
CA ARG A 61 -11.52 -1.86 -6.56
C ARG A 61 -12.67 -0.92 -6.91
N LYS A 62 -12.92 0.11 -6.11
CA LYS A 62 -14.03 1.04 -6.31
C LYS A 62 -13.80 1.96 -7.50
N ASP A 63 -12.60 2.52 -7.59
CA ASP A 63 -12.30 3.61 -8.53
C ASP A 63 -11.78 3.06 -9.88
N TYR A 64 -11.11 1.89 -9.87
CA TYR A 64 -10.48 1.29 -11.06
C TYR A 64 -11.00 -0.12 -11.39
N GLY A 65 -11.86 -0.71 -10.57
CA GLY A 65 -12.31 -2.10 -10.76
C GLY A 65 -11.24 -3.15 -10.49
N LEU A 66 -10.08 -2.76 -9.96
CA LEU A 66 -8.91 -3.63 -9.77
C LEU A 66 -8.95 -4.33 -8.41
N ARG A 67 -8.83 -5.66 -8.42
CA ARG A 67 -8.73 -6.45 -7.19
C ARG A 67 -7.27 -6.75 -6.89
N VAL A 68 -6.79 -6.26 -5.75
CA VAL A 68 -5.44 -6.54 -5.25
C VAL A 68 -5.51 -7.58 -4.15
N ARG A 69 -4.60 -8.57 -4.20
CA ARG A 69 -4.40 -9.53 -3.10
C ARG A 69 -2.98 -9.41 -2.59
N LEU A 70 -2.84 -8.79 -1.43
CA LEU A 70 -1.54 -8.73 -0.78
C LEU A 70 -1.20 -10.10 -0.18
N PRO A 71 0.05 -10.57 -0.31
CA PRO A 71 0.55 -11.74 0.41
C PRO A 71 0.72 -11.40 1.89
N ALA A 72 1.04 -12.41 2.70
CA ALA A 72 1.53 -12.15 4.05
C ALA A 72 2.85 -11.37 3.98
N LEU A 73 2.93 -10.24 4.68
CA LEU A 73 4.10 -9.37 4.75
C LEU A 73 4.63 -9.37 6.20
N SER A 74 5.95 -9.43 6.36
CA SER A 74 6.59 -9.23 7.67
C SER A 74 6.58 -7.75 8.06
N LEU A 75 6.59 -7.43 9.35
CA LEU A 75 6.73 -6.05 9.81
C LEU A 75 8.10 -5.43 9.45
N ASP A 76 9.11 -6.25 9.18
CA ASP A 76 10.42 -5.80 8.67
C ASP A 76 10.40 -5.49 7.16
N THR A 77 9.26 -5.63 6.49
CA THR A 77 9.14 -5.34 5.06
C THR A 77 9.22 -3.82 4.83
N PRO A 78 10.10 -3.33 3.94
CA PRO A 78 10.12 -1.92 3.55
C PRO A 78 8.86 -1.52 2.79
N VAL A 79 8.41 -0.29 2.97
CA VAL A 79 7.24 0.27 2.29
C VAL A 79 7.39 0.23 0.77
N SER A 80 8.61 0.44 0.23
CA SER A 80 8.89 0.32 -1.21
C SER A 80 8.52 -1.05 -1.77
N LYS A 81 8.80 -2.12 -1.02
CA LYS A 81 8.43 -3.50 -1.42
C LYS A 81 6.92 -3.70 -1.40
N VAL A 82 6.23 -3.10 -0.44
CA VAL A 82 4.76 -3.18 -0.40
C VAL A 82 4.15 -2.46 -1.61
N LEU A 83 4.66 -1.27 -1.96
CA LEU A 83 4.25 -0.56 -3.17
C LEU A 83 4.50 -1.41 -4.42
N ALA A 84 5.66 -2.06 -4.52
CA ALA A 84 5.96 -2.95 -5.63
C ALA A 84 4.98 -4.13 -5.75
N VAL A 85 4.52 -4.70 -4.61
CA VAL A 85 3.48 -5.73 -4.61
C VAL A 85 2.16 -5.17 -5.12
N PHE A 86 1.72 -4.01 -4.63
CA PHE A 86 0.50 -3.36 -5.15
C PHE A 86 0.59 -3.14 -6.65
N MET A 87 1.71 -2.58 -7.14
CA MET A 87 1.94 -2.33 -8.56
C MET A 87 1.93 -3.61 -9.38
N ASN A 88 2.55 -4.68 -8.90
CA ASN A 88 2.54 -5.96 -9.60
C ASN A 88 1.12 -6.55 -9.70
N GLU A 89 0.32 -6.45 -8.63
CA GLU A 89 -1.07 -6.94 -8.63
C GLU A 89 -1.98 -6.15 -9.58
N VAL A 90 -1.84 -4.83 -9.64
CA VAL A 90 -2.66 -3.99 -10.53
C VAL A 90 -2.24 -4.07 -12.00
N LEU A 91 -0.96 -4.30 -12.27
CA LEU A 91 -0.44 -4.47 -13.64
C LEU A 91 -0.66 -5.88 -14.18
N ASN A 92 -0.74 -6.90 -13.30
CA ASN A 92 -0.93 -8.30 -13.66
C ASN A 92 -2.15 -8.93 -12.96
N PRO A 93 -3.39 -8.45 -13.21
CA PRO A 93 -4.59 -8.89 -12.50
C PRO A 93 -4.97 -10.37 -12.76
N GLU A 94 -4.37 -11.02 -13.76
CA GLU A 94 -4.60 -12.44 -14.08
C GLU A 94 -3.79 -13.41 -13.20
N ARG A 95 -2.83 -12.92 -12.38
CA ARG A 95 -2.17 -13.76 -11.38
C ARG A 95 -3.18 -14.13 -10.29
N LYS A 96 -3.89 -15.23 -10.51
CA LYS A 96 -4.44 -16.04 -9.41
C LYS A 96 -3.24 -16.44 -8.56
N SER A 97 -3.08 -15.80 -7.40
CA SER A 97 -2.07 -16.14 -6.40
C SER A 97 -2.05 -17.66 -6.24
N ALA A 98 -0.94 -18.28 -6.64
CA ALA A 98 -0.69 -19.71 -6.54
C ALA A 98 -0.46 -20.11 -5.08
#